data_AF-J3EK37-F1
#
_entry.id   AF-J3EK37-F1
#
_cell.length_a   1.000
_cell.length_b   1.000
_cell.length_c   1.000
_cell.angle_alpha   90.00
_cell.angle_beta   90.00
_cell.angle_gamma   90.00
#
_symmetry.space_group_name_H-M   'P 1'
#
loop_
_entity.id
_entity.type
_entity.pdbx_description
1 polymer ?
#
loop_
_entity_poly.entity_id
_entity_poly.type
_entity_poly.pdbx_seq_one_letter_code
_entity_poly.pdbx_strand_id
1 'polypeptide(L)' 'MALLTTEDVLNKKFQYVKFREGYDQDEVDEFLDEVVSTIYSLQMENQDLKEKLEAAERRVAELSNSDFSPA' A
#
# COMPACT_ATOMS: atom_id res chain seq x y z
N MET A 1 1.32 15.40 -1.14
CA MET A 1 1.19 14.35 -2.17
C MET A 1 0.27 13.28 -1.60
N ALA A 2 -0.81 12.94 -2.30
CA ALA A 2 -1.60 11.77 -1.94
C ALA A 2 -0.87 10.51 -2.44
N LEU A 3 -0.92 9.42 -1.68
CA LEU A 3 -0.42 8.13 -2.13
C LEU A 3 -1.37 7.58 -3.20
N LEU A 4 -0.83 7.00 -4.27
CA LEU A 4 -1.63 6.36 -5.31
C LEU A 4 -2.31 5.12 -4.76
N THR A 5 -3.59 4.96 -5.06
CA THR A 5 -4.31 3.70 -4.90
C THR A 5 -4.16 2.83 -6.15
N THR A 6 -4.46 1.53 -6.04
CA THR A 6 -4.54 0.64 -7.22
C THR A 6 -5.56 1.16 -8.23
N GLU A 7 -6.69 1.68 -7.76
CA GLU A 7 -7.76 2.25 -8.58
C GLU A 7 -7.32 3.52 -9.32
N ASP A 8 -6.49 4.37 -8.70
CA ASP A 8 -5.93 5.56 -9.36
C ASP A 8 -5.03 5.20 -10.54
N VAL A 9 -4.26 4.10 -10.41
CA VAL A 9 -3.37 3.62 -11.46
C VAL A 9 -4.17 2.97 -12.59
N LEU A 10 -5.12 2.09 -12.26
CA LEU A 10 -5.98 1.42 -13.25
C LEU A 10 -6.84 2.38 -14.07
N ASN A 11 -7.31 3.47 -13.45
CA ASN A 11 -8.14 4.46 -14.14
C ASN A 11 -7.32 5.55 -14.85
N LYS A 12 -5.99 5.51 -14.78
CA LYS A 12 -5.13 6.52 -15.39
C LYS A 12 -5.19 6.41 -16.92
N LYS A 13 -5.61 7.48 -17.58
CA LYS A 13 -5.51 7.61 -19.04
C LYS A 13 -4.46 8.64 -19.41
N PHE A 14 -3.40 8.17 -20.05
CA PHE A 14 -2.37 9.04 -20.60
C PHE A 14 -2.83 9.67 -21.91
N GLN A 15 -2.31 10.85 -22.23
CA GLN A 15 -2.63 11.56 -23.47
C GLN A 15 -1.83 10.96 -24.62
N TYR A 16 -2.50 10.68 -25.74
CA TYR A 16 -1.83 10.17 -26.94
C TYR A 16 -1.05 11.30 -27.65
N VAL A 17 0.20 11.02 -28.04
CA VAL A 17 1.05 11.98 -28.77
C VAL A 17 1.43 11.41 -30.14
N LYS A 18 1.14 12.16 -31.22
CA LYS A 18 1.42 11.76 -32.62
C LYS A 18 2.65 12.43 -33.22
N PHE A 19 2.98 13.62 -32.74
CA PHE A 19 3.97 14.51 -33.35
C PHE A 19 5.19 14.73 -32.45
N ARG A 20 5.29 13.97 -31.37
CA ARG A 20 6.38 14.01 -30.39
C ARG A 20 6.72 12.58 -30.00
N GLU A 21 7.97 12.38 -29.60
CA GLU A 21 8.38 11.11 -28.99
C GLU A 21 7.50 10.84 -27.75
N GLY A 22 7.09 9.59 -27.62
CA GLY A 22 6.28 9.09 -26.53
C GLY A 22 6.66 7.64 -26.25
N TYR A 23 6.27 7.15 -25.08
CA TYR A 23 6.44 5.74 -24.74
C TYR A 23 5.50 4.87 -25.57
N ASP A 24 5.91 3.62 -25.80
CA ASP A 24 5.02 2.62 -26.35
C ASP A 24 3.88 2.36 -25.37
N GLN A 25 2.64 2.33 -25.86
CA GLN A 25 1.49 2.19 -24.98
C GLN A 25 1.46 0.82 -24.32
N ASP A 26 1.79 -0.24 -25.05
CA ASP A 26 1.75 -1.61 -24.53
C ASP A 26 2.84 -1.81 -23.46
N GLU A 27 4.02 -1.20 -23.64
CA GLU A 27 5.09 -1.19 -22.63
C GLU A 27 4.68 -0.42 -21.36
N VAL A 28 4.02 0.73 -21.52
CA VAL A 28 3.50 1.49 -20.38
C VAL A 28 2.43 0.68 -19.66
N ASP A 29 1.51 0.05 -20.38
CA ASP A 29 0.42 -0.74 -19.78
C ASP A 29 1.00 -1.95 -19.00
N GLU A 30 1.99 -2.67 -19.53
CA GLU A 30 2.70 -3.75 -18.83
C GLU A 30 3.36 -3.27 -17.52
N PHE A 31 4.03 -2.12 -17.55
CA PHE A 31 4.63 -1.54 -16.36
C PHE A 31 3.58 -1.11 -15.32
N LEU A 32 2.44 -0.56 -15.75
CA LEU A 32 1.35 -0.18 -14.84
C LEU A 32 0.73 -1.39 -14.15
N ASP A 33 0.65 -2.54 -14.82
CA ASP A 33 0.21 -3.80 -14.19
C ASP A 33 1.15 -4.22 -13.05
N GLU A 34 2.46 -4.12 -13.25
CA GLU A 34 3.46 -4.40 -12.19
C GLU A 34 3.32 -3.43 -11.00
N VAL A 35 3.09 -2.14 -11.28
CA VAL A 35 2.87 -1.12 -10.27
C VAL A 35 1.61 -1.42 -9.45
N VAL A 36 0.50 -1.81 -10.10
CA VAL A 36 -0.75 -2.18 -9.42
C VAL A 36 -0.52 -3.38 -8.50
N SER A 37 0.13 -4.43 -9.01
CA SER A 37 0.46 -5.63 -8.23
C SER A 37 1.30 -5.30 -6.98
N THR A 38 2.29 -4.42 -7.14
CA THR A 38 3.16 -3.98 -6.05
C THR A 38 2.40 -3.17 -5.01
N ILE A 39 1.56 -2.21 -5.41
CA ILE A 39 0.76 -1.40 -4.49
C ILE A 39 -0.19 -2.30 -3.70
N TYR A 40 -0.86 -3.24 -4.36
CA TYR A 40 -1.75 -4.19 -3.69
C TYR A 40 -1.01 -5.02 -2.63
N SER A 41 0.16 -5.56 -2.99
CA SER A 41 1.00 -6.33 -2.08
C SER A 41 1.43 -5.52 -0.85
N LEU A 42 1.88 -4.28 -1.07
CA LEU A 42 2.26 -3.36 0.02
C LEU A 42 1.08 -2.98 0.90
N GLN A 43 -0.13 -2.80 0.34
CA GLN A 43 -1.33 -2.52 1.11
C GLN A 43 -1.71 -3.69 2.01
N MET A 44 -1.64 -4.93 1.50
CA MET A 44 -1.88 -6.13 2.28
C MET A 44 -0.85 -6.30 3.40
N GLU A 45 0.44 -6.14 3.10
CA GLU A 45 1.51 -6.22 4.09
C GLU A 45 1.34 -5.14 5.17
N ASN A 46 1.00 -3.91 4.78
CA ASN A 46 0.76 -2.84 5.73
C ASN A 46 -0.43 -3.13 6.66
N GLN A 47 -1.48 -3.76 6.13
CA GLN A 47 -2.64 -4.17 6.91
C GLN A 47 -2.27 -5.25 7.94
N ASP A 48 -1.55 -6.30 7.52
CA ASP A 48 -1.08 -7.36 8.41
C ASP A 48 -0.14 -6.82 9.50
N LEU A 49 0.78 -5.92 9.15
CA LEU A 49 1.68 -5.28 10.11
C LEU A 49 0.93 -4.44 11.14
N LYS A 50 -0.12 -3.72 10.73
CA LYS A 50 -0.97 -2.94 11.65
C LYS A 50 -1.73 -3.85 12.61
N GLU A 51 -2.30 -4.95 12.13
CA GLU A 51 -2.99 -5.93 12.98
C GLU A 51 -2.05 -6.55 14.02
N LYS A 52 -0.83 -6.91 13.60
CA LYS A 52 0.22 -7.41 14.50
C LYS A 52 0.65 -6.36 15.52
N LEU A 53 0.77 -5.09 15.11
CA LEU A 53 1.09 -3.99 16.01
C LEU A 53 0.01 -3.81 17.08
N GLU A 54 -1.26 -3.74 16.68
CA GLU A 54 -2.39 -3.61 17.62
C GLU A 54 -2.49 -4.81 18.59
N ALA A 55 -2.18 -6.03 18.11
CA ALA A 55 -2.13 -7.21 18.97
C ALA A 55 -0.98 -7.13 19.99
N ALA A 56 0.20 -6.70 19.55
CA ALA A 56 1.36 -6.52 20.43
C ALA A 56 1.10 -5.41 21.47
N GLU A 57 0.54 -4.28 21.06
CA GLU A 57 0.19 -3.17 21.96
C GLU A 57 -0.82 -3.59 23.04
N ARG A 58 -1.85 -4.36 22.68
CA ARG A 58 -2.78 -4.94 23.65
C ARG A 58 -2.08 -5.84 24.66
N ARG A 59 -1.17 -6.70 24.18
CA ARG A 59 -0.42 -7.61 25.06
C ARG A 59 0.48 -6.85 26.04
N VAL A 60 1.12 -5.77 25.57
CA VAL A 60 1.94 -4.90 26.42
C VAL A 60 1.08 -4.20 27.48
N ALA A 61 -0.10 -3.70 27.12
CA ALA A 61 -1.01 -3.06 28.06
C ALA A 61 -1.52 -4.01 29.15
N GLU A 62 -1.85 -5.26 28.79
CA GLU A 62 -2.22 -6.30 29.76
C GLU A 62 -1.11 -6.56 30.79
N LEU A 63 0.13 -6.73 30.32
CA LEU A 63 1.29 -6.98 31.18
C LEU A 63 1.55 -5.79 32.12
N SER A 64 1.54 -4.57 31.58
CA SER A 64 1.71 -3.34 32.37
C SER A 64 0.65 -3.19 33.47
N ASN A 65 -0.59 -3.63 33.23
CA ASN A 65 -1.66 -3.55 34.23
C ASN A 65 -1.51 -4.65 35.30
N SER A 66 -0.94 -5.80 34.95
CA SER A 66 -0.69 -6.89 35.91
C SER A 66 0.46 -6.59 36.88
N ASP A 67 1.45 -5.81 36.46
CA ASP A 67 2.58 -5.40 37.31
C ASP A 67 2.21 -4.36 38.38
N PHE A 68 1.02 -3.76 38.30
CA PHE A 68 0.57 -2.66 39.17
C PHE A 68 -0.43 -3.07 40.26
N SER A 69 -0.64 -4.35 40.54
CA SER A 69 -1.45 -4.80 41.69
C SER A 69 -0.62 -4.78 42.98
N PRO A 70 -0.78 -3.80 43.90
CA PRO A 70 -0.14 -3.87 45.20
C PRO A 70 -0.91 -4.88 46.06
N ALA A 71 -0.18 -5.71 46.81
CA ALA A 71 -0.72 -6.63 47.80
C ALA A 71 -1.36 -5.90 48.99
#